data_AF-A0A1H3VZQ8-F1
#
_entry.id   AF-A0A1H3VZQ8-F1
#
_cell.length_a   1.000
_cell.length_b   1.000
_cell.length_c   1.000
_cell.angle_alpha   90.00
_cell.angle_beta   90.00
_cell.angle_gamma   90.00
#
_symmetry.space_group_name_H-M   'P 1'
#
loop_
_entity.id
_entity.type
_entity.pdbx_description
1 polymer ?
#
loop_
_entity_poly.entity_id
_entity_poly.type
_entity_poly.pdbx_seq_one_letter_code
_entity_poly.pdbx_strand_id
1 'polypeptide(L)'
;MRFSLCRRQSGFTLIEILVVLMLVAIISIGSFALLDTFNSTDRELEVRAEELRRFSMAMYRIDDDLRQLTARAVKNGYNGYEPALRGDADEVEFTRLGAANLTGEPRGELQRLSYSIGFADEAQSGGAEEDSGGLLIRSRWRVLDRAPDSEPVAEPLLPGVDSLSLRYYDPDTEAWLSQWPPVTSRTGTAAAETRLPQALELVLVTRSGGELRRVFPLPRVSVTAGGGNGNSAGGDEQEGDDGQHESRDETEDSDGSEERGGRDSE
;
A
#
# COMPACT_ATOMS: atom_id res chain seq x y z
N MET A 1 -6.29 99.96 -0.26
CA MET A 1 -7.61 99.30 -0.39
C MET A 1 -7.38 97.80 -0.51
N ARG A 2 -7.81 97.02 0.49
CA ARG A 2 -7.75 95.55 0.46
C ARG A 2 -9.12 95.03 0.06
N PHE A 3 -9.25 94.42 -1.12
CA PHE A 3 -10.47 93.72 -1.51
C PHE A 3 -10.48 92.36 -0.82
N SER A 4 -11.28 92.23 0.25
CA SER A 4 -11.64 90.93 0.80
C SER A 4 -12.59 90.24 -0.18
N LEU A 5 -12.10 89.20 -0.85
CA LEU A 5 -12.93 88.32 -1.67
C LEU A 5 -13.88 87.56 -0.74
N CYS A 6 -15.16 87.93 -0.78
CA CYS A 6 -16.22 87.22 -0.06
C CYS A 6 -16.45 85.88 -0.78
N ARG A 7 -15.96 84.78 -0.19
CA ARG A 7 -16.25 83.41 -0.64
C ARG A 7 -17.75 83.17 -0.52
N ARG A 8 -18.45 82.98 -1.64
CA ARG A 8 -19.81 82.43 -1.65
C ARG A 8 -19.76 81.02 -1.04
N GLN A 9 -20.39 80.83 0.12
CA GLN A 9 -20.68 79.49 0.63
C GLN A 9 -21.75 78.88 -0.28
N SER A 10 -21.35 77.91 -1.11
CA SER A 10 -22.27 76.99 -1.76
C SER A 10 -22.72 75.95 -0.74
N GLY A 11 -23.94 76.09 -0.23
CA GLY A 11 -24.57 75.05 0.57
C GLY A 11 -24.89 73.83 -0.32
N PHE A 12 -24.70 72.63 0.22
CA PHE A 12 -25.08 71.39 -0.46
C PHE A 12 -26.57 71.41 -0.79
N THR A 13 -26.93 71.05 -2.02
CA THR A 13 -28.33 70.91 -2.40
C THR A 13 -28.86 69.57 -1.91
N LEU A 14 -30.14 69.52 -1.51
CA LEU A 14 -30.79 68.27 -1.09
C LEU A 14 -30.72 67.19 -2.18
N ILE A 15 -30.75 67.60 -3.45
CA ILE A 15 -30.64 66.69 -4.59
C ILE A 15 -29.25 66.09 -4.75
N GLU A 16 -28.19 66.83 -4.41
CA GLU A 16 -26.80 66.33 -4.49
C GLU A 16 -26.55 65.22 -3.47
N ILE A 17 -27.00 65.42 -2.22
CA ILE A 17 -26.93 64.38 -1.20
C ILE A 17 -27.77 63.16 -1.59
N LEU A 18 -28.95 63.35 -2.19
CA LEU A 18 -29.79 62.25 -2.64
C LEU A 18 -29.11 61.41 -3.75
N VAL A 19 -28.54 62.07 -4.76
CA VAL A 19 -27.83 61.38 -5.85
C VAL A 19 -26.59 60.67 -5.33
N VAL A 20 -25.81 61.29 -4.44
CA VAL A 20 -24.63 60.66 -3.82
C VAL A 20 -25.04 59.41 -3.03
N LEU A 21 -26.09 59.50 -2.20
CA LEU A 21 -26.58 58.36 -1.43
C LEU A 21 -27.09 57.23 -2.33
N MET A 22 -27.78 57.57 -3.42
CA MET A 22 -28.22 56.58 -4.42
C MET A 22 -27.04 55.85 -5.04
N LEU A 23 -26.01 56.58 -5.50
CA LEU A 23 -24.84 55.98 -6.12
C LEU A 23 -24.06 55.11 -5.13
N VAL A 24 -23.83 55.61 -3.90
CA VAL A 24 -23.15 54.85 -2.85
C VAL A 24 -23.93 53.58 -2.51
N ALA A 25 -25.25 53.63 -2.42
CA ALA A 25 -26.08 52.45 -2.18
C ALA A 25 -25.93 51.40 -3.29
N ILE A 26 -25.97 51.81 -4.56
CA ILE A 26 -25.80 50.91 -5.71
C ILE A 26 -24.40 50.27 -5.70
N ILE A 27 -23.35 51.06 -5.50
CA ILE A 27 -21.97 50.55 -5.44
C ILE A 27 -21.79 49.59 -4.27
N SER A 28 -22.36 49.91 -3.11
CA SER A 28 -22.28 49.06 -1.92
C SER A 28 -22.95 47.71 -2.17
N ILE A 29 -24.17 47.70 -2.72
CA ILE A 29 -24.88 46.46 -3.07
C ILE A 29 -24.09 45.62 -4.08
N GLY A 30 -23.56 46.25 -5.14
CA GLY A 30 -22.73 45.56 -6.13
C GLY A 30 -21.44 44.97 -5.53
N SER A 31 -20.81 45.69 -4.60
CA SER A 31 -19.60 45.23 -3.91
C SER A 31 -19.88 44.04 -3.00
N PHE A 32 -21.01 44.05 -2.28
CA PHE A 32 -21.44 42.92 -1.46
C PHE A 32 -21.75 41.69 -2.30
N ALA A 33 -22.45 41.85 -3.44
CA ALA A 33 -22.75 40.75 -4.35
C ALA A 33 -21.48 40.12 -4.93
N LEU A 34 -20.49 40.95 -5.28
CA LEU A 34 -19.19 40.47 -5.78
C LEU A 34 -18.43 39.69 -4.71
N LEU A 35 -18.40 40.19 -3.48
CA LEU A 35 -17.76 39.51 -2.35
C LEU A 35 -18.42 38.15 -2.06
N ASP A 36 -19.74 38.07 -2.12
CA ASP A 36 -20.46 36.81 -1.93
C ASP A 36 -20.13 35.79 -3.03
N THR A 37 -20.06 36.26 -4.29
CA THR A 37 -19.68 35.43 -5.44
C THR A 37 -18.25 34.91 -5.32
N PHE A 38 -17.30 35.74 -4.85
CA PHE A 38 -15.94 35.28 -4.61
C PHE A 38 -15.87 34.24 -3.49
N ASN A 39 -16.54 34.49 -2.37
CA ASN A 39 -16.57 33.54 -1.26
C ASN A 39 -17.20 32.18 -1.65
N SER A 40 -18.25 32.17 -2.46
CA SER A 40 -18.87 30.93 -2.91
C SER A 40 -17.96 30.18 -3.90
N THR A 41 -17.31 30.90 -4.81
CA THR A 41 -16.32 30.32 -5.74
C THR A 41 -15.13 29.72 -5.01
N ASP A 42 -14.55 30.45 -4.04
CA ASP A 42 -13.41 29.96 -3.26
C ASP A 42 -13.76 28.68 -2.48
N ARG A 43 -14.96 28.61 -1.90
CA ARG A 43 -15.45 27.39 -1.22
C ARG A 43 -15.58 26.21 -2.19
N GLU A 44 -16.13 26.43 -3.37
CA GLU A 44 -16.25 25.36 -4.37
C GLU A 44 -14.86 24.87 -4.83
N LEU A 45 -13.94 25.80 -5.08
CA LEU A 45 -12.55 25.47 -5.42
C LEU A 45 -11.85 24.67 -4.32
N GLU A 46 -12.06 25.02 -3.06
CA GLU A 46 -11.49 24.31 -1.91
C GLU A 46 -12.00 22.86 -1.84
N VAL A 47 -13.31 22.65 -2.02
CA VAL A 47 -13.90 21.30 -2.07
C VAL A 47 -13.29 20.48 -3.20
N ARG A 48 -13.20 21.04 -4.42
CA ARG A 48 -12.61 20.35 -5.57
C ARG A 48 -11.12 20.03 -5.38
N ALA A 49 -10.37 20.94 -4.76
CA ALA A 49 -8.97 20.73 -4.46
C ALA A 49 -8.76 19.58 -3.46
N GLU A 50 -9.61 19.50 -2.43
CA GLU A 50 -9.56 18.41 -1.45
C GLU A 50 -9.97 17.06 -2.07
N GLU A 51 -10.97 17.02 -2.96
CA GLU A 51 -11.32 15.81 -3.72
C GLU A 51 -10.13 15.29 -4.53
N LEU A 52 -9.47 16.18 -5.29
CA LEU A 52 -8.30 15.83 -6.10
C LEU A 52 -7.13 15.38 -5.21
N ARG A 53 -6.95 16.00 -4.04
CA ARG A 53 -5.91 15.62 -3.07
C ARG A 53 -6.14 14.22 -2.54
N ARG A 54 -7.36 13.89 -2.07
CA ARG A 54 -7.71 12.55 -1.58
C ARG A 54 -7.49 11.49 -2.66
N PHE A 55 -7.96 11.78 -3.87
CA PHE A 55 -7.74 10.92 -5.02
C PHE A 55 -6.25 10.66 -5.29
N SER A 56 -5.44 11.72 -5.34
CA SER A 56 -4.00 11.60 -5.60
C SER A 56 -3.29 10.81 -4.50
N MET A 57 -3.69 11.00 -3.24
CA MET A 57 -3.17 10.22 -2.11
C MET A 57 -3.56 8.75 -2.19
N ALA A 58 -4.80 8.43 -2.57
CA ALA A 58 -5.24 7.06 -2.77
C ALA A 58 -4.43 6.36 -3.87
N MET A 59 -4.22 7.03 -5.01
CA MET A 59 -3.41 6.49 -6.13
C MET A 59 -1.94 6.31 -5.75
N TYR A 60 -1.35 7.28 -5.03
CA TYR A 60 0.01 7.15 -4.50
C TYR A 60 0.13 5.96 -3.56
N ARG A 61 -0.86 5.78 -2.67
CA ARG A 61 -0.87 4.68 -1.72
C ARG A 61 -0.93 3.32 -2.42
N ILE A 62 -1.78 3.17 -3.44
CA ILE A 62 -1.86 1.95 -4.24
C ILE A 62 -0.54 1.68 -4.97
N ASP A 63 0.07 2.71 -5.59
CA ASP A 63 1.35 2.59 -6.28
C ASP A 63 2.47 2.14 -5.35
N ASP A 64 2.59 2.74 -4.15
CA ASP A 64 3.59 2.34 -3.14
C ASP A 64 3.42 0.87 -2.71
N ASP A 65 2.18 0.45 -2.48
CA ASP A 65 1.87 -0.90 -2.03
C ASP A 65 2.21 -1.94 -3.11
N LEU A 66 1.84 -1.68 -4.36
CA LEU A 66 2.11 -2.56 -5.49
C LEU A 66 3.60 -2.61 -5.86
N ARG A 67 4.35 -1.51 -5.70
CA ARG A 67 5.82 -1.50 -5.92
C ARG A 67 6.56 -2.41 -4.95
N GLN A 68 6.04 -2.55 -3.74
CA GLN A 68 6.66 -3.34 -2.67
C GLN A 68 6.12 -4.78 -2.62
N LEU A 69 5.30 -5.17 -3.61
CA LEU A 69 4.80 -6.50 -3.76
C LEU A 69 5.94 -7.52 -3.84
N THR A 70 5.76 -8.69 -3.22
CA THR A 70 6.75 -9.76 -3.23
C THR A 70 6.12 -11.12 -3.52
N ALA A 71 6.90 -12.03 -4.12
CA ALA A 71 6.47 -13.37 -4.53
C ALA A 71 6.40 -14.35 -3.35
N ARG A 72 5.65 -13.98 -2.29
CA ARG A 72 5.50 -14.79 -1.07
C ARG A 72 4.06 -15.23 -0.84
N ALA A 73 3.82 -16.52 -1.06
CA ALA A 73 2.61 -17.21 -0.63
C ALA A 73 2.49 -17.23 0.91
N VAL A 74 1.27 -17.17 1.41
CA VAL A 74 0.97 -17.13 2.85
C VAL A 74 0.16 -18.35 3.26
N LYS A 75 0.31 -18.81 4.51
CA LYS A 75 -0.50 -19.92 5.00
C LYS A 75 -1.77 -19.38 5.66
N ASN A 76 -2.92 -19.93 5.28
CA ASN A 76 -4.20 -19.65 5.92
C ASN A 76 -4.74 -20.95 6.54
N GLY A 77 -5.24 -20.83 7.79
CA GLY A 77 -5.70 -21.94 8.62
C GLY A 77 -6.86 -22.76 8.04
N TYR A 78 -7.63 -22.23 7.09
CA TYR A 78 -8.78 -22.94 6.50
C TYR A 78 -8.51 -23.63 5.15
N ASN A 79 -7.73 -22.97 4.28
CA ASN A 79 -7.60 -23.31 2.86
C ASN A 79 -6.16 -23.74 2.48
N GLY A 80 -5.24 -23.80 3.45
CA GLY A 80 -3.85 -24.22 3.22
C GLY A 80 -2.95 -23.06 2.84
N TYR A 81 -2.41 -23.07 1.61
CA TYR A 81 -1.56 -21.98 1.11
C TYR A 81 -2.36 -21.07 0.17
N GLU A 82 -2.23 -19.77 0.38
CA GLU A 82 -2.72 -18.74 -0.54
C GLU A 82 -1.59 -18.17 -1.40
N PRO A 83 -1.89 -17.84 -2.67
CA PRO A 83 -0.89 -17.33 -3.59
C PRO A 83 -0.33 -15.98 -3.15
N ALA A 84 0.86 -15.63 -3.65
CA ALA A 84 1.50 -14.34 -3.39
C ALA A 84 0.63 -13.13 -3.77
N LEU A 85 -0.12 -13.27 -4.87
CA LEU A 85 -1.21 -12.38 -5.27
C LEU A 85 -2.42 -13.24 -5.65
N ARG A 86 -3.58 -12.92 -5.09
CA ARG A 86 -4.90 -13.42 -5.50
C ARG A 86 -5.70 -12.20 -5.96
N GLY A 87 -6.38 -12.29 -7.07
CA GLY A 87 -7.16 -11.17 -7.56
C GLY A 87 -8.32 -11.63 -8.42
N ASP A 88 -9.45 -10.99 -8.23
CA ASP A 88 -10.64 -11.10 -9.05
C ASP A 88 -10.89 -9.73 -9.73
N ALA A 89 -12.06 -9.52 -10.33
CA ALA A 89 -12.36 -8.30 -11.05
C ALA A 89 -12.58 -7.09 -10.12
N ASP A 90 -12.92 -7.29 -8.85
CA ASP A 90 -13.36 -6.27 -7.90
C ASP A 90 -12.58 -6.30 -6.58
N GLU A 91 -11.70 -7.28 -6.38
CA GLU A 91 -10.82 -7.38 -5.23
C GLU A 91 -9.44 -7.88 -5.64
N VAL A 92 -8.39 -7.37 -5.00
CA VAL A 92 -7.04 -7.93 -5.07
C VAL A 92 -6.44 -8.04 -3.68
N GLU A 93 -5.81 -9.17 -3.40
CA GLU A 93 -5.09 -9.47 -2.17
C GLU A 93 -3.65 -9.88 -2.51
N PHE A 94 -2.65 -9.30 -1.84
CA PHE A 94 -1.25 -9.61 -2.12
C PHE A 94 -0.36 -9.41 -0.90
N THR A 95 0.83 -10.02 -0.98
CA THR A 95 1.89 -9.86 0.03
C THR A 95 2.87 -8.78 -0.41
N ARG A 96 3.19 -7.84 0.48
CA ARG A 96 4.24 -6.83 0.28
C ARG A 96 5.31 -6.90 1.37
N LEU A 97 6.44 -6.29 1.09
CA LEU A 97 7.43 -5.92 2.10
C LEU A 97 6.82 -4.86 3.04
N GLY A 98 6.97 -5.07 4.34
CA GLY A 98 6.59 -4.13 5.39
C GLY A 98 7.58 -2.96 5.50
N ALA A 99 7.18 -1.91 6.23
CA ALA A 99 8.07 -0.79 6.49
C ALA A 99 9.30 -1.23 7.32
N ALA A 100 10.46 -0.65 7.00
CA ALA A 100 11.70 -0.90 7.74
C ALA A 100 11.48 -0.69 9.25
N ASN A 101 11.89 -1.67 10.04
CA ASN A 101 11.72 -1.64 11.49
C ASN A 101 12.77 -0.75 12.15
N LEU A 102 12.50 0.55 12.25
CA LEU A 102 13.40 1.52 12.88
C LEU A 102 13.45 1.39 14.42
N THR A 103 12.49 0.68 15.03
CA THR A 103 12.29 0.62 16.49
C THR A 103 12.69 -0.71 17.12
N GLY A 104 13.15 -1.70 16.35
CA GLY A 104 13.65 -2.99 16.86
C GLY A 104 12.58 -3.97 17.39
N GLU A 105 11.30 -3.65 17.26
CA GLU A 105 10.17 -4.51 17.70
C GLU A 105 10.00 -5.68 16.73
N PRO A 106 9.70 -6.93 17.15
CA PRO A 106 9.45 -8.05 16.23
C PRO A 106 8.17 -7.86 15.40
N ARG A 107 8.26 -7.02 14.36
CA ARG A 107 7.28 -6.87 13.29
C ARG A 107 7.67 -7.82 12.17
N GLY A 108 6.71 -8.59 11.68
CA GLY A 108 6.90 -9.36 10.46
C GLY A 108 7.32 -8.42 9.33
N GLU A 109 8.44 -8.72 8.67
CA GLU A 109 8.97 -8.00 7.51
C GLU A 109 8.00 -7.97 6.31
N LEU A 110 6.87 -8.68 6.41
CA LEU A 110 5.89 -8.89 5.36
C LEU A 110 4.49 -8.58 5.86
N GLN A 111 3.69 -7.99 4.97
CA GLN A 111 2.29 -7.67 5.23
C GLN A 111 1.40 -8.22 4.13
N ARG A 112 0.26 -8.78 4.52
CA ARG A 112 -0.83 -9.13 3.61
C ARG A 112 -1.79 -7.96 3.53
N LEU A 113 -2.14 -7.57 2.32
CA LEU A 113 -3.04 -6.46 2.04
C LEU A 113 -4.14 -6.90 1.07
N SER A 114 -5.30 -6.27 1.17
CA SER A 114 -6.31 -6.33 0.12
C SER A 114 -6.89 -4.95 -0.22
N TYR A 115 -7.38 -4.83 -1.44
CA TYR A 115 -8.14 -3.70 -1.92
C TYR A 115 -9.47 -4.20 -2.47
N SER A 116 -10.56 -3.61 -2.00
CA SER A 116 -11.92 -3.92 -2.44
C SER A 116 -12.83 -2.71 -2.26
N ILE A 117 -14.02 -2.77 -2.86
CA ILE A 117 -15.08 -1.81 -2.55
C ILE A 117 -15.87 -2.34 -1.35
N GLY A 118 -16.12 -1.46 -0.37
CA GLY A 118 -17.10 -1.69 0.68
C GLY A 118 -18.07 -0.53 0.79
N PHE A 119 -18.96 -0.61 1.77
CA PHE A 119 -19.84 0.48 2.17
C PHE A 119 -19.39 0.97 3.53
N ALA A 120 -19.38 2.28 3.74
CA ALA A 120 -19.05 2.84 5.05
C ALA A 120 -20.15 2.47 6.05
N ASP A 121 -19.75 1.88 7.17
CA ASP A 121 -20.60 1.87 8.37
C ASP A 121 -20.72 3.32 8.87
N GLU A 122 -21.88 3.73 9.41
CA GLU A 122 -22.15 5.10 9.87
C GLU A 122 -21.05 5.64 10.81
N ALA A 123 -20.37 4.75 11.56
CA ALA A 123 -19.29 5.09 12.49
C ALA A 123 -17.92 5.37 11.82
N GLN A 124 -17.68 4.90 10.60
CA GLN A 124 -16.43 5.06 9.86
C GLN A 124 -16.50 6.16 8.80
N SER A 125 -17.71 6.57 8.40
CA SER A 125 -17.95 7.85 7.74
C SER A 125 -17.76 8.97 8.75
N GLY A 126 -16.54 9.48 8.88
CA GLY A 126 -16.22 10.67 9.68
C GLY A 126 -16.94 11.94 9.16
N GLY A 127 -18.26 12.00 9.34
CA GLY A 127 -19.11 13.15 9.03
C GLY A 127 -19.44 13.36 7.55
N ALA A 128 -19.23 12.38 6.66
CA ALA A 128 -19.64 12.48 5.27
C ALA A 128 -21.10 12.05 5.10
N GLU A 129 -21.94 13.03 4.74
CA GLU A 129 -23.40 12.97 4.62
C GLU A 129 -23.92 11.88 3.65
N GLU A 130 -25.25 11.70 3.72
CA GLU A 130 -26.15 10.69 3.16
C GLU A 130 -26.04 10.35 1.65
N ASP A 131 -25.04 10.88 0.94
CA ASP A 131 -24.83 10.67 -0.50
C ASP A 131 -23.55 9.85 -0.81
N SER A 132 -23.18 8.98 0.12
CA SER A 132 -21.93 8.22 0.04
C SER A 132 -22.07 7.04 -0.91
N GLY A 133 -21.39 7.10 -2.05
CA GLY A 133 -21.14 5.90 -2.88
C GLY A 133 -20.33 4.85 -2.14
N GLY A 134 -19.91 3.81 -2.85
CA GLY A 134 -18.97 2.84 -2.30
C GLY A 134 -17.68 3.52 -1.84
N LEU A 135 -16.99 2.85 -0.93
CA LEU A 135 -15.70 3.25 -0.40
C LEU A 135 -14.65 2.29 -0.95
N LEU A 136 -13.59 2.81 -1.56
CA LEU A 136 -12.39 2.02 -1.79
C LEU A 136 -11.70 1.79 -0.45
N ILE A 137 -11.62 0.53 -0.03
CA ILE A 137 -11.05 0.13 1.24
C ILE A 137 -9.73 -0.57 0.97
N ARG A 138 -8.73 -0.19 1.76
CA ARG A 138 -7.47 -0.92 1.89
C ARG A 138 -7.48 -1.67 3.20
N SER A 139 -7.40 -2.98 3.14
CA SER A 139 -7.42 -3.86 4.30
C SER A 139 -6.03 -4.42 4.56
N ARG A 140 -5.63 -4.54 5.83
CA ARG A 140 -4.35 -5.14 6.22
C ARG A 140 -4.52 -6.18 7.32
N TRP A 141 -3.83 -7.29 7.21
CA TRP A 141 -3.75 -8.26 8.31
C TRP A 141 -2.59 -7.92 9.24
N ARG A 142 -2.77 -8.17 10.55
CA ARG A 142 -1.73 -7.94 11.57
C ARG A 142 -0.65 -9.00 11.56
N VAL A 143 -0.98 -10.21 11.11
CA VAL A 143 -0.08 -11.37 11.05
C VAL A 143 -0.18 -11.97 9.65
N LEU A 144 0.95 -12.42 9.11
CA LEU A 144 1.04 -12.99 7.75
C LEU A 144 0.38 -14.37 7.67
N ASP A 145 0.67 -15.23 8.66
CA ASP A 145 0.08 -16.56 8.78
C ASP A 145 -1.17 -16.47 9.66
N ARG A 146 -2.33 -16.71 9.04
CA ARG A 146 -3.63 -16.42 9.66
C ARG A 146 -4.14 -17.61 10.47
N ALA A 147 -4.51 -17.33 11.71
CA ALA A 147 -5.49 -18.14 12.42
C ALA A 147 -6.88 -17.92 11.79
N PRO A 148 -7.77 -18.92 11.86
CA PRO A 148 -9.14 -18.86 11.38
C PRO A 148 -9.89 -17.51 11.53
N ASP A 149 -9.87 -16.93 12.73
CA ASP A 149 -10.72 -15.77 13.07
C ASP A 149 -10.01 -14.41 12.95
N SER A 150 -8.92 -14.32 12.16
CA SER A 150 -8.18 -13.06 12.03
C SER A 150 -8.86 -12.10 11.05
N GLU A 151 -9.57 -11.11 11.59
CA GLU A 151 -10.14 -10.02 10.81
C GLU A 151 -9.08 -9.00 10.34
N PRO A 152 -9.17 -8.52 9.09
CA PRO A 152 -8.31 -7.43 8.62
C PRO A 152 -8.68 -6.10 9.27
N VAL A 153 -7.69 -5.22 9.41
CA VAL A 153 -7.92 -3.82 9.75
C VAL A 153 -8.21 -3.05 8.47
N ALA A 154 -9.45 -2.60 8.32
CA ALA A 154 -9.89 -1.78 7.19
C ALA A 154 -9.43 -0.32 7.32
N GLU A 155 -8.94 0.25 6.22
CA GLU A 155 -8.50 1.63 6.07
C GLU A 155 -9.25 2.26 4.88
N PRO A 156 -10.20 3.18 5.12
CA PRO A 156 -10.86 3.95 4.09
C PRO A 156 -9.84 4.75 3.25
N LEU A 157 -9.83 4.58 1.93
CA LEU A 157 -8.92 5.35 1.05
C LEU A 157 -9.63 6.43 0.25
N LEU A 158 -10.75 6.09 -0.38
CA LEU A 158 -11.42 7.01 -1.30
C LEU A 158 -12.94 6.77 -1.27
N PRO A 159 -13.74 7.74 -0.81
CA PRO A 159 -15.21 7.66 -0.87
C PRO A 159 -15.73 7.99 -2.27
N GLY A 160 -17.02 7.69 -2.51
CA GLY A 160 -17.70 8.06 -3.76
C GLY A 160 -17.30 7.21 -4.95
N VAL A 161 -16.94 5.95 -4.71
CA VAL A 161 -16.58 4.96 -5.72
C VAL A 161 -17.82 4.16 -6.10
N ASP A 162 -18.20 4.20 -7.37
CA ASP A 162 -19.35 3.46 -7.89
C ASP A 162 -18.95 2.07 -8.37
N SER A 163 -17.75 1.91 -8.94
CA SER A 163 -17.22 0.60 -9.33
C SER A 163 -15.71 0.53 -9.39
N LEU A 164 -15.18 -0.68 -9.24
CA LEU A 164 -13.77 -1.05 -9.34
C LEU A 164 -13.70 -2.24 -10.30
N SER A 165 -12.83 -2.14 -11.31
CA SER A 165 -12.50 -3.24 -12.20
C SER A 165 -10.99 -3.42 -12.26
N LEU A 166 -10.56 -4.67 -12.10
CA LEU A 166 -9.18 -5.09 -12.05
C LEU A 166 -8.91 -6.08 -13.17
N ARG A 167 -7.78 -5.90 -13.86
CA ARG A 167 -7.25 -6.87 -14.81
C ARG A 167 -5.76 -7.09 -14.57
N TYR A 168 -5.30 -8.28 -14.92
CA TYR A 168 -3.95 -8.75 -14.62
C TYR A 168 -3.26 -9.14 -15.93
N TYR A 169 -2.10 -8.55 -16.22
CA TYR A 169 -1.34 -8.86 -17.43
C TYR A 169 -0.43 -10.06 -17.18
N ASP A 170 -0.69 -11.14 -17.91
CA ASP A 170 0.08 -12.37 -17.86
C ASP A 170 1.31 -12.27 -18.78
N PRO A 171 2.54 -12.36 -18.25
CA PRO A 171 3.75 -12.33 -19.07
C PRO A 171 3.91 -13.57 -19.98
N ASP A 172 3.29 -14.71 -19.64
CA ASP A 172 3.47 -15.96 -20.39
C ASP A 172 2.55 -16.04 -21.61
N THR A 173 1.29 -15.61 -21.46
CA THR A 173 0.29 -15.59 -22.54
C THR A 173 0.18 -14.24 -23.25
N GLU A 174 0.87 -13.22 -22.76
CA GLU A 174 0.81 -11.82 -23.25
C GLU A 174 -0.61 -11.26 -23.32
N ALA A 175 -1.48 -11.69 -22.39
CA ALA A 175 -2.90 -11.35 -22.38
C ALA A 175 -3.34 -10.73 -21.05
N TRP A 176 -4.37 -9.89 -21.12
CA TRP A 176 -5.08 -9.39 -19.94
C TRP A 176 -6.10 -10.42 -19.46
N LEU A 177 -5.99 -10.78 -18.19
CA LEU A 177 -6.86 -11.73 -17.51
C LEU A 177 -7.75 -11.00 -16.49
N SER A 178 -8.96 -11.53 -16.26
CA SER A 178 -9.92 -10.99 -15.28
C SER A 178 -9.72 -11.54 -13.86
N GLN A 179 -8.82 -12.50 -13.68
CA GLN A 179 -8.50 -13.10 -12.39
C GLN A 179 -7.03 -13.55 -12.38
N TRP A 180 -6.46 -13.61 -11.18
CA TRP A 180 -5.12 -14.12 -10.92
C TRP A 180 -5.09 -14.95 -9.63
N PRO A 181 -4.37 -16.07 -9.57
CA PRO A 181 -3.70 -16.76 -10.67
C PRO A 181 -4.69 -17.26 -11.75
N PRO A 182 -4.22 -17.48 -13.00
CA PRO A 182 -5.05 -18.06 -14.04
C PRO A 182 -5.62 -19.41 -13.61
N VAL A 183 -6.85 -19.74 -14.02
CA VAL A 183 -7.49 -21.04 -13.68
C VAL A 183 -6.68 -22.25 -14.15
N THR A 184 -5.93 -22.10 -15.25
CA THR A 184 -5.05 -23.12 -15.82
C THR A 184 -3.80 -23.38 -14.98
N SER A 185 -3.38 -22.41 -14.15
CA SER A 185 -2.23 -22.53 -13.25
C SER A 185 -2.56 -23.23 -11.93
N ARG A 186 -3.83 -23.54 -11.68
CA ARG A 186 -4.30 -24.22 -10.45
C ARG A 186 -4.00 -25.73 -10.51
N THR A 187 -2.72 -26.10 -10.63
CA THR A 187 -2.28 -27.50 -10.48
C THR A 187 -2.57 -27.98 -9.06
N GLY A 188 -3.12 -29.19 -8.95
CA GLY A 188 -3.80 -29.71 -7.75
C GLY A 188 -3.03 -29.57 -6.43
N THR A 189 -3.81 -29.27 -5.38
CA THR A 189 -3.48 -29.33 -3.94
C THR A 189 -2.07 -28.88 -3.50
N ALA A 190 -2.04 -27.76 -2.77
CA ALA A 190 -1.03 -27.41 -1.76
C ALA A 190 0.35 -26.92 -2.23
N ALA A 191 0.55 -26.54 -3.50
CA ALA A 191 1.76 -25.81 -3.89
C ALA A 191 1.61 -24.29 -3.63
N ALA A 192 2.61 -23.69 -3.00
CA ALA A 192 2.71 -22.25 -2.80
C ALA A 192 2.89 -21.54 -4.16
N GLU A 193 1.80 -21.05 -4.76
CA GLU A 193 1.83 -20.29 -6.01
C GLU A 193 2.43 -18.89 -5.76
N THR A 194 3.59 -18.63 -6.38
CA THR A 194 4.36 -17.40 -6.20
C THR A 194 4.44 -16.56 -7.48
N ARG A 195 3.88 -17.03 -8.60
CA ARG A 195 3.86 -16.27 -9.86
C ARG A 195 3.03 -15.00 -9.71
N LEU A 196 3.55 -13.91 -10.26
CA LEU A 196 2.95 -12.60 -10.21
C LEU A 196 2.62 -12.13 -11.63
N PRO A 197 1.53 -11.35 -11.82
CA PRO A 197 1.31 -10.68 -13.08
C PRO A 197 2.42 -9.64 -13.32
N GLN A 198 2.67 -9.30 -14.58
CA GLN A 198 3.65 -8.25 -14.89
C GLN A 198 3.06 -6.84 -14.70
N ALA A 199 1.75 -6.68 -14.84
CA ALA A 199 1.06 -5.43 -14.59
C ALA A 199 -0.35 -5.67 -14.06
N LEU A 200 -0.86 -4.69 -13.31
CA LEU A 200 -2.24 -4.62 -12.84
C LEU A 200 -2.90 -3.39 -13.45
N GLU A 201 -4.02 -3.57 -14.13
CA GLU A 201 -4.89 -2.48 -14.56
C GLU A 201 -5.99 -2.30 -13.51
N LEU A 202 -6.18 -1.05 -13.10
CA LEU A 202 -7.24 -0.61 -12.22
C LEU A 202 -8.09 0.41 -12.97
N VAL A 203 -9.38 0.11 -13.09
CA VAL A 203 -10.40 1.03 -13.56
C VAL A 203 -11.31 1.37 -12.39
N LEU A 204 -11.42 2.64 -12.07
CA LEU A 204 -12.25 3.15 -10.99
C LEU A 204 -13.26 4.12 -11.58
N VAL A 205 -14.55 3.93 -11.28
CA VAL A 205 -15.58 4.92 -11.60
C VAL A 205 -15.97 5.63 -10.32
N THR A 206 -15.81 6.94 -10.29
CA THR A 206 -16.18 7.78 -9.15
C THR A 206 -17.26 8.78 -9.53
N ARG A 207 -18.10 9.17 -8.56
CA ARG A 207 -19.19 10.13 -8.79
C ARG A 207 -18.69 11.50 -9.22
N SER A 208 -17.61 11.97 -8.61
CA SER A 208 -17.05 13.30 -8.85
C SER A 208 -16.06 13.36 -10.01
N GLY A 209 -15.37 12.25 -10.31
CA GLY A 209 -14.25 12.19 -11.27
C GLY A 209 -14.50 11.35 -12.51
N GLY A 210 -15.62 10.63 -12.60
CA GLY A 210 -15.92 9.74 -13.72
C GLY A 210 -15.02 8.50 -13.76
N GLU A 211 -14.76 7.98 -14.96
CA GLU A 211 -13.90 6.81 -15.15
C GLU A 211 -12.42 7.18 -15.17
N LEU A 212 -11.65 6.53 -14.31
CA LEU A 212 -10.20 6.57 -14.30
C LEU A 212 -9.66 5.18 -14.60
N ARG A 213 -8.73 5.11 -15.57
CA ARG A 213 -7.91 3.92 -15.81
C ARG A 213 -6.45 4.15 -15.48
N ARG A 214 -5.85 3.25 -14.70
CA ARG A 214 -4.42 3.23 -14.35
C ARG A 214 -3.84 1.84 -14.58
N VAL A 215 -2.60 1.79 -15.06
CA VAL A 215 -1.83 0.55 -15.20
C VAL A 215 -0.59 0.65 -14.33
N PHE A 216 -0.43 -0.31 -13.42
CA PHE A 216 0.68 -0.40 -12.49
C PHE A 216 1.61 -1.54 -12.90
N PRO A 217 2.89 -1.27 -13.24
CA PRO A 217 3.86 -2.33 -13.44
C PRO A 217 4.21 -2.97 -12.09
N LEU A 218 4.24 -4.31 -12.05
CA LEU A 218 4.57 -5.06 -10.84
C LEU A 218 6.04 -5.52 -10.86
N PRO A 219 6.67 -5.70 -9.69
CA PRO A 219 8.06 -6.14 -9.61
C PRO A 219 8.22 -7.55 -10.16
N ARG A 220 9.24 -7.75 -11.00
CA ARG A 220 9.64 -9.07 -11.48
C ARG A 220 10.51 -9.74 -10.44
N VAL A 221 9.97 -10.73 -9.73
CA VAL A 221 10.77 -11.54 -8.80
C VAL A 221 11.27 -12.77 -9.54
N SER A 222 12.56 -12.79 -9.89
CA SER A 222 13.21 -14.01 -10.37
C SER A 222 13.60 -14.86 -9.16
N VAL A 223 12.91 -15.98 -8.94
CA VAL A 223 13.37 -16.99 -7.97
C VAL A 223 14.64 -17.60 -8.54
N THR A 224 15.80 -17.18 -8.07
CA THR A 224 17.05 -17.90 -8.34
C THR A 224 16.96 -19.19 -7.55
N ALA A 225 16.66 -20.31 -8.22
CA ALA A 225 16.77 -21.62 -7.61
C ALA A 225 18.21 -21.81 -7.13
N GLY A 226 18.43 -21.79 -5.82
CA GLY A 226 19.73 -22.09 -5.23
C GLY A 226 20.17 -23.48 -5.70
N GLY A 227 21.29 -23.52 -6.44
CA GLY A 227 21.88 -24.75 -6.93
C GLY A 227 22.14 -25.72 -5.79
N GLY A 228 21.61 -26.94 -5.92
CA GLY A 228 21.94 -28.04 -5.03
C GLY A 228 23.44 -28.28 -5.05
N ASN A 229 24.08 -28.17 -3.89
CA ASN A 229 25.49 -28.52 -3.75
C ASN A 229 25.62 -30.04 -3.90
N GLY A 230 26.16 -30.45 -5.05
CA GLY A 230 26.45 -31.83 -5.39
C GLY A 230 27.42 -32.45 -4.40
N ASN A 231 27.05 -33.65 -3.96
CA ASN A 231 27.87 -34.62 -3.27
C ASN A 231 29.21 -34.82 -4.00
N SER A 232 30.31 -34.30 -3.45
CA SER A 232 31.66 -34.63 -3.93
C SER A 232 32.14 -35.88 -3.20
N ALA A 233 32.01 -37.01 -3.88
CA ALA A 233 32.74 -38.23 -3.61
C ALA A 233 33.86 -38.35 -4.65
N GLY A 234 35.09 -38.52 -4.17
CA GLY A 234 36.33 -38.75 -4.92
C GLY A 234 37.49 -38.38 -3.98
N GLY A 235 38.37 -39.27 -3.53
CA GLY A 235 38.85 -40.51 -4.14
C GLY A 235 40.29 -40.26 -4.60
N ASP A 236 41.24 -40.57 -3.69
CA ASP A 236 42.67 -40.84 -3.84
C ASP A 236 43.50 -40.06 -4.88
N GLU A 237 44.44 -39.25 -4.39
CA GLU A 237 45.74 -39.07 -5.05
C GLU A 237 46.88 -39.21 -4.04
N GLN A 238 47.87 -39.95 -4.51
CA GLN A 238 48.99 -40.56 -3.82
C GLN A 238 50.23 -39.72 -4.15
N GLU A 239 50.90 -39.17 -3.14
CA GLU A 239 52.26 -38.63 -3.29
C GLU A 239 53.10 -39.10 -2.10
N GLY A 240 54.09 -39.93 -2.41
CA GLY A 240 55.13 -40.31 -1.48
C GLY A 240 56.28 -39.31 -1.54
N ASP A 241 56.88 -39.06 -0.38
CA ASP A 241 58.28 -38.66 -0.29
C ASP A 241 58.87 -39.15 1.03
N ASP A 242 60.00 -39.84 0.91
CA ASP A 242 60.79 -40.46 1.96
C ASP A 242 61.73 -39.42 2.59
N GLY A 243 61.87 -39.41 3.92
CA GLY A 243 62.86 -38.56 4.58
C GLY A 243 63.03 -38.84 6.08
N GLN A 244 64.00 -39.70 6.39
CA GLN A 244 64.40 -40.22 7.70
C GLN A 244 64.95 -39.17 8.70
N HIS A 245 64.70 -39.41 10.00
CA HIS A 245 65.54 -39.19 11.21
C HIS A 245 64.55 -39.04 12.41
N GLU A 246 64.71 -39.58 13.61
CA GLU A 246 65.75 -40.38 14.26
C GLU A 246 65.10 -40.95 15.54
N SER A 247 65.51 -42.15 15.93
CA SER A 247 65.12 -42.84 17.16
C SER A 247 65.50 -42.08 18.43
N ARG A 248 64.62 -42.06 19.43
CA ARG A 248 65.04 -42.13 20.84
C ARG A 248 64.00 -42.81 21.73
N ASP A 249 64.52 -43.84 22.35
CA ASP A 249 64.01 -44.73 23.39
C ASP A 249 63.83 -43.99 24.71
N GLU A 250 62.78 -44.29 25.47
CA GLU A 250 62.76 -44.24 26.95
C GLU A 250 61.44 -44.82 27.48
N THR A 251 61.52 -46.07 27.92
CA THR A 251 60.65 -46.77 28.87
C THR A 251 60.76 -46.19 30.28
N GLU A 252 59.63 -46.01 30.98
CA GLU A 252 59.39 -46.25 32.42
C GLU A 252 57.93 -45.81 32.70
N ASP A 253 56.96 -46.72 32.92
CA ASP A 253 56.63 -47.52 34.11
C ASP A 253 55.88 -46.73 35.21
N SER A 254 55.05 -47.43 36.00
CA SER A 254 54.08 -46.96 37.03
C SER A 254 52.63 -46.78 36.53
N ASP A 255 51.73 -47.76 36.64
CA ASP A 255 51.08 -48.30 37.86
C ASP A 255 49.97 -47.40 38.44
N GLY A 256 48.83 -48.03 38.76
CA GLY A 256 47.84 -47.51 39.70
C GLY A 256 46.40 -47.35 39.21
N SER A 257 45.60 -48.43 39.37
CA SER A 257 44.23 -48.45 39.97
C SER A 257 43.12 -47.53 39.42
N GLU A 258 41.86 -47.93 39.23
CA GLU A 258 41.07 -49.02 39.81
C GLU A 258 39.74 -49.14 39.04
N GLU A 259 39.25 -50.38 38.90
CA GLU A 259 37.91 -50.74 38.47
C GLU A 259 36.81 -50.33 39.47
N ARG A 260 35.61 -50.05 38.95
CA ARG A 260 34.29 -50.61 39.35
C ARG A 260 33.22 -49.93 38.49
N GLY A 261 32.52 -50.61 37.57
CA GLY A 261 31.40 -51.51 37.87
C GLY A 261 30.23 -50.69 38.43
N GLY A 262 29.07 -50.48 37.81
CA GLY A 262 28.29 -51.27 36.85
C GLY A 262 26.86 -51.41 37.40
N ARG A 263 25.83 -51.26 36.54
CA ARG A 263 24.40 -51.69 36.73
C ARG A 263 23.65 -51.05 37.94
N ASP A 264 22.37 -50.68 37.90
CA ASP A 264 21.12 -51.21 37.34
C ASP A 264 20.07 -50.06 37.36
N SER A 265 19.20 -49.91 36.36
CA SER A 265 17.82 -50.43 36.30
C SER A 265 16.86 -49.91 37.40
N GLU A 266 16.08 -48.86 37.11
CA GLU A 266 14.59 -48.80 37.15
C GLU A 266 14.07 -47.41 36.73
#